data_AF-A0A9E2IAA8-F1
#
_entry.id   AF-A0A9E2IAA8-F1
#
_cell.length_a   1.000
_cell.length_b   1.000
_cell.length_c   1.000
_cell.angle_alpha   90.00
_cell.angle_beta   90.00
_cell.angle_gamma   90.00
#
_symmetry.space_group_name_H-M   'P 1'
#
loop_
_entity.id
_entity.type
_entity.pdbx_description
1 polymer ?
#
loop_
_entity_poly.entity_id
_entity_poly.type
_entity_poly.pdbx_seq_one_letter_code
_entity_poly.pdbx_strand_id
1 'polypeptide(L)' 'MKKEYDFSKGERGKFYRPNAELNFPVYLDPEITKFIRNLTGEKDTDIETIVNDWLRKDIELIQTVR' A
#
# COMPACT_ATOMS: atom_id res chain seq x y z
N MET A 1 4.57 -14.54 -26.57
CA MET A 1 4.28 -15.72 -25.72
C MET A 1 4.84 -16.97 -26.40
N LYS A 2 5.29 -18.00 -25.65
CA LYS A 2 5.77 -19.26 -26.24
C LYS A 2 4.60 -20.13 -26.71
N LYS A 3 4.86 -21.03 -27.67
CA LYS A 3 3.88 -22.01 -28.15
C LYS A 3 3.49 -23.04 -27.09
N GLU A 4 4.42 -23.42 -26.22
CA GLU A 4 4.20 -24.42 -25.17
C GLU A 4 5.04 -24.12 -23.91
N TYR A 5 4.53 -24.61 -22.77
CA TYR A 5 5.15 -24.50 -21.44
C TYR A 5 5.03 -25.86 -20.73
N ASP A 6 6.11 -26.30 -20.09
CA ASP A 6 6.13 -27.52 -19.28
C ASP A 6 5.66 -27.23 -17.85
N PHE A 7 4.56 -27.90 -17.45
CA PHE A 7 3.98 -27.83 -16.10
C PHE A 7 4.13 -29.15 -15.33
N SER A 8 5.01 -30.06 -15.74
CA SER A 8 5.24 -31.38 -15.10
C SER A 8 5.57 -31.30 -13.60
N LYS A 9 6.11 -30.17 -13.13
CA LYS A 9 6.40 -29.88 -11.71
C LYS A 9 5.39 -28.92 -11.06
N GLY A 10 4.29 -28.64 -11.75
CA GLY A 10 3.26 -27.72 -11.30
C GLY A 10 2.45 -28.32 -10.15
N GLU A 11 2.22 -27.53 -9.12
CA GLU A 11 1.38 -27.89 -7.98
C GLU A 11 0.12 -27.01 -7.98
N ARG A 12 -1.06 -27.64 -8.02
CA ARG A 12 -2.34 -26.93 -8.02
C ARG A 12 -2.53 -26.23 -6.67
N GLY A 13 -2.79 -24.93 -6.72
CA GLY A 13 -3.09 -24.16 -5.52
C GLY A 13 -1.88 -23.83 -4.64
N LYS A 14 -0.64 -24.00 -5.14
CA LYS A 14 0.61 -23.71 -4.39
C LYS A 14 0.64 -22.35 -3.68
N PHE A 15 0.03 -21.34 -4.29
CA PHE A 15 -0.06 -19.97 -3.74
C PHE A 15 -1.48 -19.59 -3.29
N TYR A 16 -2.46 -20.49 -3.47
CA TYR A 16 -3.83 -20.23 -3.08
C TYR A 16 -3.96 -20.32 -1.56
N ARG A 17 -4.57 -19.29 -0.98
CA ARG A 17 -4.83 -19.19 0.45
C ARG A 17 -6.29 -18.76 0.59
N PRO A 18 -7.20 -19.61 1.10
CA PRO A 18 -8.63 -19.33 1.16
C PRO A 18 -8.99 -18.02 1.86
N ASN A 19 -8.21 -17.65 2.88
CA ASN A 19 -8.41 -16.46 3.71
C ASN A 19 -7.21 -15.50 3.60
N ALA A 20 -6.57 -15.41 2.43
CA ALA A 20 -5.52 -14.43 2.26
C ALA A 20 -6.08 -13.02 2.32
N GLU A 21 -5.57 -12.21 3.24
CA GLU A 21 -5.67 -10.77 3.19
C GLU A 21 -4.55 -10.23 2.31
N LEU A 22 -4.92 -9.49 1.27
CA LEU A 22 -3.98 -8.85 0.37
C LEU A 22 -3.96 -7.36 0.69
N ASN A 23 -2.88 -6.91 1.32
CA ASN A 23 -2.63 -5.50 1.56
C ASN A 23 -1.93 -4.92 0.32
N PHE A 24 -2.71 -4.35 -0.59
CA PHE A 24 -2.17 -3.69 -1.77
C PHE A 24 -1.59 -2.32 -1.40
N PRO A 25 -0.40 -1.98 -1.92
CA PRO A 25 0.14 -0.65 -1.71
C PRO A 25 -0.74 0.41 -2.38
N VAL A 26 -1.01 1.49 -1.67
CA VAL A 26 -1.63 2.69 -2.23
C VAL A 26 -0.51 3.66 -2.56
N TYR A 27 -0.37 3.99 -3.84
CA TYR A 27 0.61 4.96 -4.30
C TYR A 27 0.03 6.36 -4.17
N LEU A 28 0.78 7.25 -3.51
CA LEU A 28 0.45 8.67 -3.48
C LEU A 28 0.87 9.32 -4.80
N ASP A 29 0.15 10.37 -5.18
CA ASP A 29 0.54 11.19 -6.32
C ASP A 29 1.97 11.72 -6.15
N PRO A 30 2.74 11.87 -7.24
CA PRO A 30 4.14 12.30 -7.17
C PRO A 30 4.33 13.64 -6.46
N GLU A 31 3.38 14.57 -6.65
CA GLU A 31 3.39 15.88 -6.01
C GLU A 31 3.22 15.77 -4.49
N ILE A 32 2.26 14.97 -4.03
CA ILE A 32 1.99 14.73 -2.61
C ILE A 32 3.20 14.04 -1.96
N THR A 33 3.77 13.04 -2.65
CA THR A 33 4.97 12.33 -2.18
C THR A 33 6.15 13.29 -2.00
N LYS A 34 6.36 14.21 -2.95
CA LYS A 34 7.42 15.21 -2.87
C LYS A 34 7.18 16.19 -1.73
N PHE A 35 5.94 16.64 -1.54
CA PHE A 35 5.57 17.52 -0.45
C PHE A 35 5.87 16.89 0.92
N ILE A 36 5.45 15.65 1.14
CA ILE A 36 5.67 14.95 2.42
C ILE A 36 7.17 14.72 2.66
N ARG A 37 7.93 14.29 1.64
CA ARG A 37 9.39 14.13 1.76
C ARG A 37 10.11 15.43 2.13
N ASN A 38 9.65 16.56 1.59
CA ASN A 38 10.21 17.86 1.95
C ASN A 38 9.87 18.24 3.40
N LEU A 39 8.69 17.82 3.89
CA LEU A 39 8.23 18.11 5.24
C LEU A 39 8.98 17.27 6.30
N THR A 40 9.33 16.03 6.00
CA THR A 40 10.05 15.13 6.91
C THR A 40 11.52 15.49 7.09
N GLY A 41 12.12 16.21 6.12
CA GLY A 41 13.55 16.53 6.12
C GLY A 41 14.43 15.28 6.12
N GLU A 42 15.71 15.42 6.51
CA GLU A 42 16.64 14.29 6.74
C GLU A 42 16.34 13.50 8.02
N LYS A 43 15.41 13.99 8.84
CA LYS A 43 15.00 13.27 10.05
C LYS A 43 14.11 12.12 9.64
N ASP A 44 14.52 10.94 10.07
CA ASP A 44 13.98 9.60 9.89
C ASP A 44 12.55 9.41 10.43
N THR A 45 11.69 10.42 10.27
CA THR A 45 10.26 10.26 10.53
C THR A 45 9.67 9.58 9.31
N ASP A 46 9.25 8.34 9.50
CA ASP A 46 8.73 7.51 8.44
C ASP A 46 7.51 8.19 7.78
N ILE A 47 7.57 8.35 6.45
CA ILE A 47 6.50 8.93 5.62
C ILE A 47 5.17 8.24 5.92
N GLU A 48 5.22 6.92 6.17
CA GLU A 48 4.05 6.13 6.53
C GLU A 48 3.36 6.64 7.81
N THR A 49 4.14 7.05 8.81
CA THR A 49 3.59 7.52 10.10
C THR A 49 2.80 8.81 9.89
N ILE A 50 3.37 9.77 9.15
CA ILE A 50 2.74 11.08 8.91
C ILE A 50 1.47 10.92 8.07
N VAL A 51 1.55 10.13 7.00
CA VAL A 51 0.40 9.89 6.12
C VAL A 51 -0.75 9.27 6.91
N ASN A 52 -0.47 8.24 7.72
CA ASN A 52 -1.50 7.60 8.54
C ASN A 52 -2.09 8.57 9.58
N ASP A 53 -1.26 9.40 10.24
CA ASP A 53 -1.75 10.34 11.23
C ASP A 53 -2.65 11.43 10.63
N TRP A 54 -2.35 11.90 9.42
CA TRP A 54 -3.21 12.85 8.71
C TRP A 54 -4.53 12.20 8.29
N LEU A 55 -4.46 10.99 7.69
CA LEU A 55 -5.65 10.26 7.29
C LEU A 55 -6.58 9.95 8.48
N ARG A 56 -6.02 9.61 9.66
CA ARG A 56 -6.82 9.40 10.88
C ARG A 56 -7.58 10.66 11.29
N LYS A 57 -6.91 11.81 11.32
CA LYS A 57 -7.54 13.10 11.66
C LYS A 57 -8.65 13.47 10.67
N ASP A 58 -8.44 13.23 9.38
CA ASP A 58 -9.45 13.48 8.36
C ASP A 58 -10.66 12.54 8.53
N ILE A 59 -10.43 11.26 8.84
CA ILE A 59 -11.50 10.30 9.14
C ILE A 59 -12.30 10.74 10.37
N GLU A 60 -11.62 11.15 11.46
CA GLU A 60 -12.27 11.65 12.67
C GLU A 60 -13.14 12.87 12.37
N LEU A 61 -12.62 13.84 11.60
CA LEU A 61 -13.37 15.02 11.18
C LEU A 61 -14.63 14.65 10.40
N ILE A 62 -14.50 13.75 9.41
CA ILE A 62 -15.63 13.25 8.61
C ILE A 62 -16.67 12.58 9.50
N GLN A 63 -16.24 11.80 10.50
CA GLN A 63 -17.14 11.14 11.45
C GLN A 63 -17.89 12.15 12.34
N THR A 64 -17.30 13.29 12.70
CA THR A 64 -17.97 14.31 13.53
C THR A 64 -19.04 15.11 12.79
N VAL A 65 -18.95 15.23 11.47
CA VAL A 65 -19.93 15.95 10.63
C VAL A 65 -21.11 15.04 10.26
N ARG A 66 -20.99 13.73 10.50
CA ARG A 66 -21.97 12.70 10.16
C ARG A 66 -22.98 12.47 11.27
#